data_AF-A0A5R9G401-F1
#
_entry.id   AF-A0A5R9G401-F1
#
_cell.length_a   1.000
_cell.length_b   1.000
_cell.length_c   1.000
_cell.angle_alpha   90.00
_cell.angle_beta   90.00
_cell.angle_gamma   90.00
#
_symmetry.space_group_name_H-M   'P 1'
#
loop_
_entity.id
_entity.type
_entity.pdbx_description
1 polymer ?
#
loop_
_entity_poly.entity_id
_entity_poly.type
_entity_poly.pdbx_seq_one_letter_code
_entity_poly.pdbx_strand_id
1 'polypeptide(L)'
;MPHRKIQSANLKPRYSKGKISVFGINSVYPRTPWIAAWWSAAFPGFGHMFIGKYLHGFVLIFWELVVNSQSNLNTGIALSFLGRFEEAKAQIDQDWGLLYVAVYVYSIWDSYRCAVEIKKSHVLAEAEDAPVPPSDVSFFDVVILDKKIPWAGAVWSMLTPGLGQLYSGSTIVGTFVLAWWIFICYKAEAVRVYLYSLQGNFAGAAAIVDWQWFLFLPSMYAFAVYHAYTSVNENNTLFDIEQIRYLRMRAANLGQQHTHENNAVQIVATFEHSPFVEMAIHDLEKLGVPSRQIVALPMENLDSHTHIVDSIHRVDGRSILDGAMMGGTIFAVLGVIYGFVWHWGPVIWGLLGLGGGFLLGLLIELAVNKKKLKLFPTRKSEVMVEVTCDASQQKQLIQVLKSRKANGFVIMPR
;
A
#
# COMPACT_ATOMS: atom_id res chain seq x y z
N MET A 1 18.14 -16.78 -3.07
CA MET A 1 16.99 -17.67 -2.74
C MET A 1 17.48 -19.12 -2.70
N PRO A 2 17.05 -20.00 -1.76
CA PRO A 2 17.60 -21.36 -1.70
C PRO A 2 17.01 -22.23 -2.83
N HIS A 3 17.91 -22.87 -3.57
CA HIS A 3 17.67 -23.70 -4.76
C HIS A 3 17.00 -25.06 -4.48
N ARG A 4 15.95 -25.14 -3.67
CA ARG A 4 15.28 -26.43 -3.42
C ARG A 4 14.10 -26.62 -4.37
N LYS A 5 14.27 -27.49 -5.36
CA LYS A 5 13.20 -28.06 -6.18
C LYS A 5 12.19 -28.78 -5.27
N ILE A 6 11.16 -28.09 -4.80
CA ILE A 6 9.96 -28.78 -4.33
C ILE A 6 9.22 -29.19 -5.60
N GLN A 7 9.44 -30.45 -6.00
CA GLN A 7 8.61 -31.13 -6.97
C GLN A 7 7.18 -31.20 -6.41
N SER A 8 6.26 -30.49 -7.05
CA SER A 8 4.89 -30.94 -7.35
C SER A 8 3.99 -29.73 -7.59
N ALA A 9 3.58 -29.53 -8.84
CA ALA A 9 2.45 -28.66 -9.18
C ALA A 9 1.11 -29.11 -8.55
N ASN A 10 1.09 -30.27 -7.87
CA ASN A 10 -0.10 -30.90 -7.28
C ASN A 10 -0.18 -30.79 -5.75
N LEU A 11 0.85 -30.27 -5.06
CA LEU A 11 0.81 -30.07 -3.61
C LEU A 11 0.34 -28.64 -3.33
N LYS A 12 -0.88 -28.52 -2.78
CA LYS A 12 -1.39 -27.24 -2.27
C LYS A 12 -0.39 -26.73 -1.21
N PRO A 13 0.13 -25.49 -1.35
CA PRO A 13 1.08 -24.95 -0.39
C PRO A 13 0.44 -24.92 1.01
N ARG A 14 1.26 -25.15 2.04
CA ARG A 14 0.81 -25.07 3.43
C ARG A 14 0.58 -23.61 3.84
N TYR A 15 1.41 -22.70 3.33
CA TYR A 15 1.30 -21.27 3.57
C TYR A 15 0.89 -20.53 2.30
N SER A 16 -0.24 -19.81 2.35
CA SER A 16 -0.68 -18.97 1.23
C SER A 16 0.06 -17.64 1.22
N LYS A 17 0.40 -17.15 0.02
CA LYS A 17 1.08 -15.86 -0.17
C LYS A 17 0.10 -14.69 -0.37
N GLY A 18 -1.00 -14.95 -1.06
CA GLY A 18 -2.05 -13.97 -1.28
C GLY A 18 -3.28 -14.61 -1.90
N LYS A 19 -4.38 -13.85 -1.89
CA LYS A 19 -5.63 -14.24 -2.51
C LYS A 19 -6.23 -13.04 -3.22
N ILE A 20 -6.69 -13.29 -4.44
CA ILE A 20 -7.54 -12.38 -5.19
C ILE A 20 -8.95 -12.94 -5.14
N SER A 21 -9.92 -12.07 -4.89
CA SER A 21 -11.33 -12.38 -5.07
C SER A 21 -12.10 -11.13 -5.49
N VAL A 22 -13.38 -11.31 -5.82
CA VAL A 22 -14.37 -10.25 -6.05
C VAL A 22 -14.46 -9.17 -4.96
N PHE A 23 -13.92 -9.44 -3.78
CA PHE A 23 -13.95 -8.52 -2.64
C PHE A 23 -12.66 -7.67 -2.52
N GLY A 24 -11.64 -8.05 -3.29
CA GLY A 24 -10.37 -7.35 -3.39
C GLY A 24 -9.16 -8.27 -3.29
N ILE A 25 -7.99 -7.65 -3.28
CA ILE A 25 -6.68 -8.29 -3.18
C ILE A 25 -6.19 -8.22 -1.72
N ASN A 26 -5.72 -9.34 -1.18
CA ASN A 26 -5.07 -9.38 0.13
C ASN A 26 -3.89 -10.36 0.13
N SER A 27 -2.82 -10.01 0.84
CA SER A 27 -1.58 -10.79 0.88
C SER A 27 -0.98 -10.82 2.26
N VAL A 28 -0.19 -11.86 2.54
CA VAL A 28 0.67 -11.91 3.73
C VAL A 28 1.95 -11.11 3.48
N TYR A 29 1.80 -9.83 3.12
CA TYR A 29 2.94 -8.95 2.97
C TYR A 29 3.54 -8.59 4.35
N PRO A 30 4.86 -8.67 4.53
CA PRO A 30 5.49 -8.38 5.80
C PRO A 30 5.47 -6.87 6.06
N ARG A 31 4.89 -6.46 7.19
CA ARG A 31 4.84 -5.06 7.60
C ARG A 31 5.59 -4.87 8.91
N THR A 32 6.11 -3.66 9.10
CA THR A 32 6.88 -3.33 10.30
C THR A 32 5.96 -3.36 11.54
N PRO A 33 6.24 -4.22 12.55
CA PRO A 33 5.29 -4.43 13.65
C PRO A 33 4.97 -3.20 14.48
N TRP A 34 5.95 -2.33 14.72
CA TRP A 34 5.73 -1.12 15.53
C TRP A 34 4.85 -0.09 14.79
N ILE A 35 4.82 -0.09 13.46
CA ILE A 35 3.93 0.76 12.67
C ILE A 35 2.49 0.29 12.79
N ALA A 36 2.26 -1.03 12.76
CA ALA A 36 0.94 -1.59 13.03
C ALA A 36 0.45 -1.23 14.44
N ALA A 37 1.34 -1.30 15.44
CA ALA A 37 1.05 -0.88 16.80
C ALA A 37 0.68 0.60 16.87
N TRP A 38 1.45 1.47 16.21
CA TRP A 38 1.19 2.90 16.13
C TRP A 38 -0.19 3.21 15.53
N TRP A 39 -0.55 2.59 14.41
CA TRP A 39 -1.84 2.83 13.79
C TRP A 39 -3.01 2.37 14.68
N SER A 40 -2.86 1.25 15.40
CA SER A 40 -3.84 0.86 16.44
C SER A 40 -3.89 1.88 17.59
N ALA A 41 -2.77 2.50 17.96
CA ALA A 41 -2.73 3.51 19.01
C ALA A 41 -3.37 4.85 18.56
N ALA A 42 -3.26 5.19 17.28
CA ALA A 42 -3.88 6.37 16.69
C ALA A 42 -5.39 6.19 16.51
N PHE A 43 -5.84 4.97 16.20
CA PHE A 43 -7.25 4.60 16.09
C PHE A 43 -7.37 3.06 16.15
N PRO A 44 -7.98 2.48 17.20
CA PRO A 44 -8.18 1.05 17.30
C PRO A 44 -8.82 0.44 16.05
N GLY A 45 -8.12 -0.55 15.48
CA GLY A 45 -8.50 -1.23 14.24
C GLY A 45 -7.70 -0.81 13.00
N PHE A 46 -7.10 0.38 12.96
CA PHE A 46 -6.23 0.78 11.85
C PHE A 46 -4.99 -0.10 11.75
N GLY A 47 -4.37 -0.49 12.86
CA GLY A 47 -3.25 -1.43 12.85
C GLY A 47 -3.61 -2.80 12.26
N HIS A 48 -4.82 -3.30 12.53
CA HIS A 48 -5.33 -4.56 11.97
C HIS A 48 -5.65 -4.43 10.48
N MET A 49 -6.25 -3.32 10.06
CA MET A 49 -6.47 -3.03 8.64
C MET A 49 -5.15 -2.89 7.88
N PHE A 50 -4.18 -2.19 8.47
CA PHE A 50 -2.85 -2.03 7.92
C PHE A 50 -2.24 -3.37 7.58
N ILE A 51 -2.35 -4.37 8.48
CA ILE A 51 -1.79 -5.70 8.25
C ILE A 51 -2.68 -6.65 7.42
N GLY A 52 -3.75 -6.16 6.79
CA GLY A 52 -4.65 -6.99 5.98
C GLY A 52 -5.62 -7.86 6.78
N LYS A 53 -5.71 -7.68 8.11
CA LYS A 53 -6.71 -8.34 8.97
C LYS A 53 -8.00 -7.51 9.02
N TYR A 54 -8.59 -7.29 7.85
CA TYR A 54 -9.70 -6.35 7.66
C TYR A 54 -10.90 -6.57 8.58
N LEU A 55 -11.35 -7.82 8.76
CA LEU A 55 -12.48 -8.11 9.65
C LEU A 55 -12.23 -7.65 11.10
N HIS A 56 -11.02 -7.89 11.63
CA HIS A 56 -10.67 -7.43 12.98
C HIS A 56 -10.61 -5.90 13.03
N GLY A 57 -10.03 -5.30 11.98
CA GLY A 57 -9.98 -3.86 11.84
C GLY A 57 -11.36 -3.20 11.83
N PHE A 58 -12.30 -3.73 11.05
CA PHE A 58 -13.67 -3.22 10.97
C PHE A 58 -14.41 -3.30 12.31
N VAL A 59 -14.30 -4.44 13.00
CA VAL A 59 -14.91 -4.63 14.32
C VAL A 59 -14.34 -3.64 15.32
N LEU A 60 -13.01 -3.46 15.34
CA LEU A 60 -12.36 -2.53 16.27
C LEU A 60 -12.64 -1.06 15.96
N ILE A 61 -12.77 -0.69 14.68
CA ILE A 61 -13.17 0.68 14.29
C ILE A 61 -14.60 0.97 14.71
N PHE A 62 -15.51 0.01 14.50
CA PHE A 62 -16.88 0.16 14.97
C PHE A 62 -16.92 0.32 16.49
N TRP A 63 -16.19 -0.54 17.21
CA TRP A 63 -16.06 -0.48 18.66
C TRP A 63 -15.46 0.87 19.12
N GLU A 64 -14.42 1.36 18.46
CA GLU A 64 -13.79 2.66 18.75
C GLU A 64 -14.81 3.78 18.67
N LEU A 65 -15.56 3.86 17.57
CA LEU A 65 -16.56 4.91 17.37
C LEU A 65 -17.65 4.85 18.44
N VAL A 66 -18.10 3.66 18.84
CA VAL A 66 -19.12 3.51 19.88
C VAL A 66 -18.57 3.91 21.25
N VAL A 67 -17.49 3.26 21.71
CA VAL A 67 -17.00 3.45 23.08
C VAL A 67 -16.38 4.84 23.27
N ASN A 68 -15.65 5.37 22.30
CA ASN A 68 -15.10 6.72 22.38
C ASN A 68 -16.23 7.77 22.41
N SER A 69 -17.27 7.61 21.59
CA SER A 69 -18.40 8.55 21.59
C SER A 69 -19.23 8.46 22.87
N GLN A 70 -19.47 7.26 23.40
CA GLN A 70 -20.20 7.11 24.67
C GLN A 70 -19.40 7.61 25.87
N SER A 71 -18.06 7.58 25.81
CA SER A 71 -17.19 8.10 26.88
C SER A 71 -16.87 9.59 26.76
N ASN A 72 -17.25 10.26 25.67
CA ASN A 72 -16.77 11.61 25.32
C ASN A 72 -15.24 11.73 25.35
N LEU A 73 -14.52 10.65 24.99
CA LEU A 73 -13.08 10.56 25.17
C LEU A 73 -12.33 11.61 24.36
N ASN A 74 -12.68 11.81 23.08
CA ASN A 74 -12.04 12.82 22.24
C ASN A 74 -12.22 14.24 22.81
N THR A 75 -13.42 14.60 23.27
CA THR A 75 -13.65 15.90 23.90
C THR A 75 -12.88 16.04 25.20
N GLY A 76 -12.84 14.99 26.02
CA GLY A 76 -12.04 14.94 27.24
C GLY A 76 -10.54 15.15 26.98
N ILE A 77 -10.00 14.52 25.92
CA ILE A 77 -8.63 14.73 25.44
C ILE A 77 -8.43 16.20 25.05
N ALA A 78 -9.30 16.75 24.22
CA ALA A 78 -9.20 18.14 23.75
C ALA A 78 -9.20 19.14 24.91
N LEU A 79 -10.15 19.02 25.83
CA LEU A 79 -10.25 19.86 27.02
C LEU A 79 -8.99 19.74 27.90
N SER A 80 -8.45 18.53 28.06
CA SER A 80 -7.21 18.31 28.81
C SER A 80 -6.01 19.01 28.18
N PHE A 81 -5.85 18.94 26.86
CA PHE A 81 -4.78 19.65 26.14
C PHE A 81 -4.94 21.17 26.16
N LEU A 82 -6.16 21.68 26.33
CA LEU A 82 -6.46 23.10 26.54
C LEU A 82 -6.32 23.54 28.01
N GLY A 83 -5.95 22.63 28.92
CA GLY A 83 -5.83 22.90 30.36
C GLY A 83 -7.15 23.01 31.12
N ARG A 84 -8.28 22.65 30.48
CA ARG A 84 -9.64 22.69 31.05
C ARG A 84 -9.98 21.38 31.76
N PHE A 85 -9.16 21.01 32.74
CA PHE A 85 -9.22 19.67 33.37
C PHE A 85 -10.53 19.36 34.09
N GLU A 86 -11.13 20.35 34.77
CA GLU A 86 -12.40 20.14 35.49
C GLU A 86 -13.55 19.88 34.51
N GLU A 87 -13.56 20.57 33.37
CA GLU A 87 -14.54 20.32 32.31
C GLU A 87 -14.31 18.96 31.64
N ALA A 88 -13.05 18.57 31.43
CA ALA A 88 -12.72 17.25 30.90
C ALA A 88 -13.25 16.14 31.81
N LYS A 89 -13.01 16.25 33.13
CA LYS A 89 -13.53 15.28 34.12
C LYS A 89 -15.05 15.23 34.16
N ALA A 90 -15.71 16.38 34.00
CA ALA A 90 -17.17 16.46 34.04
C ALA A 90 -17.85 15.86 32.80
N GLN A 91 -17.18 15.90 31.64
CA GLN A 91 -17.74 15.38 30.39
C GLN A 91 -17.45 13.89 30.14
N ILE A 92 -16.33 13.37 30.65
CA ILE A 92 -15.97 11.97 30.45
C ILE A 92 -16.91 11.07 31.25
N ASP A 93 -17.53 10.12 30.56
CA ASP A 93 -18.21 9.00 31.21
C ASP A 93 -17.15 7.97 31.63
N GLN A 94 -17.02 7.78 32.95
CA GLN A 94 -15.97 6.95 33.53
C GLN A 94 -16.16 5.46 33.25
N ASP A 95 -17.41 4.98 33.17
CA ASP A 95 -17.70 3.56 32.96
C ASP A 95 -17.28 3.15 31.54
N TRP A 96 -17.69 3.94 30.55
CA TRP A 96 -17.26 3.75 29.16
C TRP A 96 -15.75 4.01 28.99
N GLY A 97 -15.21 5.01 29.68
CA GLY A 97 -13.78 5.33 29.66
C GLY A 97 -12.91 4.19 30.22
N LEU A 98 -13.32 3.53 31.29
CA LEU A 98 -12.61 2.38 31.84
C LEU A 98 -12.69 1.15 30.93
N LEU A 99 -13.84 0.93 30.28
CA LEU A 99 -13.99 -0.11 29.25
C LEU A 99 -13.02 0.12 28.08
N TYR A 100 -12.77 1.37 27.74
CA TYR A 100 -11.91 1.74 26.62
C TYR A 100 -10.47 1.24 26.78
N VAL A 101 -9.89 1.39 27.97
CA VAL A 101 -8.46 1.16 28.24
C VAL A 101 -8.02 -0.25 27.86
N ALA A 102 -8.80 -1.27 28.24
CA ALA A 102 -8.42 -2.66 28.02
C ALA A 102 -8.36 -3.02 26.52
N VAL A 103 -9.37 -2.61 25.75
CA VAL A 103 -9.43 -2.89 24.30
C VAL A 103 -8.42 -2.03 23.55
N TYR A 104 -8.18 -0.79 24.00
CA TYR A 104 -7.13 0.07 23.45
C TYR A 104 -5.76 -0.61 23.51
N VAL A 105 -5.33 -1.04 24.70
CA VAL A 105 -4.04 -1.75 24.90
C VAL A 105 -3.99 -3.06 24.12
N TYR A 106 -5.08 -3.83 24.15
CA TYR A 106 -5.18 -5.09 23.38
C TYR A 106 -5.00 -4.84 21.87
N SER A 107 -5.64 -3.80 21.33
CA SER A 107 -5.60 -3.51 19.89
C SER A 107 -4.18 -3.17 19.40
N ILE A 108 -3.38 -2.50 20.24
CA ILE A 108 -1.97 -2.15 19.99
C ILE A 108 -1.10 -3.40 20.05
N TRP A 109 -1.26 -4.19 21.11
CA TRP A 109 -0.48 -5.40 21.31
C TRP A 109 -0.77 -6.47 20.23
N ASP A 110 -2.04 -6.71 19.92
CA ASP A 110 -2.42 -7.76 18.97
C ASP A 110 -2.05 -7.38 17.53
N SER A 111 -2.15 -6.11 17.12
CA SER A 111 -1.72 -5.70 15.78
C SER A 111 -0.20 -5.88 15.61
N TYR A 112 0.60 -5.52 16.62
CA TYR A 112 2.04 -5.79 16.65
C TYR A 112 2.34 -7.29 16.51
N ARG A 113 1.72 -8.11 17.38
CA ARG A 113 1.93 -9.56 17.40
C ARG A 113 1.52 -10.19 16.07
N CYS A 114 0.38 -9.80 15.51
CA CYS A 114 -0.09 -10.29 14.21
C CYS A 114 0.87 -9.90 13.08
N ALA A 115 1.45 -8.70 13.07
CA ALA A 115 2.45 -8.31 12.09
C ALA A 115 3.70 -9.22 12.12
N VAL A 116 4.15 -9.61 13.33
CA VAL A 116 5.25 -10.58 13.51
C VAL A 116 4.89 -11.95 12.93
N GLU A 117 3.70 -12.46 13.20
CA GLU A 117 3.26 -13.77 12.70
C GLU A 117 3.05 -13.78 11.18
N ILE A 118 2.49 -12.71 10.61
CA ILE A 118 2.33 -12.56 9.15
C ILE A 118 3.70 -12.57 8.47
N LYS A 119 4.70 -11.90 9.04
CA LYS A 119 6.07 -11.93 8.52
C LYS A 119 6.64 -13.36 8.50
N LYS A 120 6.42 -14.17 9.54
CA LYS A 120 6.84 -15.58 9.54
C LYS A 120 6.13 -16.37 8.45
N SER A 121 4.81 -16.19 8.31
CA SER A 121 4.02 -16.84 7.25
C SER A 121 4.49 -16.46 5.85
N HIS A 122 4.86 -15.19 5.64
CA HIS A 122 5.41 -14.70 4.37
C HIS A 122 6.69 -15.45 4.00
N VAL A 123 7.65 -15.53 4.93
CA VAL A 123 8.93 -16.23 4.70
C VAL A 123 8.71 -17.70 4.36
N LEU A 124 7.75 -18.35 5.01
CA LEU A 124 7.40 -19.74 4.72
C LEU A 124 6.71 -19.91 3.36
N ALA A 125 5.80 -19.00 2.98
CA ALA A 125 5.17 -19.00 1.66
C ALA A 125 6.16 -18.72 0.52
N GLU A 126 7.18 -17.88 0.75
CA GLU A 126 8.31 -17.69 -0.17
C GLU A 126 9.15 -18.96 -0.29
N ALA A 127 9.45 -19.64 0.83
CA ALA A 127 10.23 -20.87 0.82
C ALA A 127 9.52 -22.04 0.10
N GLU A 128 8.18 -22.05 0.13
CA GLU A 128 7.35 -23.02 -0.60
C GLU A 128 7.07 -22.62 -2.07
N ASP A 129 7.55 -21.45 -2.51
CA ASP A 129 7.23 -20.86 -3.81
C ASP A 129 5.71 -20.89 -4.10
N ALA A 130 4.91 -20.45 -3.11
CA ALA A 130 3.47 -20.54 -3.16
C ALA A 130 2.89 -19.69 -4.32
N PRO A 131 1.99 -20.25 -5.16
CA PRO A 131 1.35 -19.52 -6.26
C PRO A 131 0.45 -18.39 -5.77
N VAL A 132 0.35 -17.34 -6.59
CA VAL A 132 -0.65 -16.28 -6.48
C VAL A 132 -1.39 -16.24 -7.82
N PRO A 133 -2.74 -16.23 -7.85
CA PRO A 133 -3.46 -16.08 -9.10
C PRO A 133 -3.28 -14.66 -9.65
N PRO A 134 -3.12 -14.45 -10.97
CA PRO A 134 -2.95 -13.12 -11.56
C PRO A 134 -4.29 -12.36 -11.70
N SER A 135 -5.41 -13.06 -11.71
CA SER A 135 -6.75 -12.45 -11.79
C SER A 135 -7.83 -13.39 -11.23
N ASP A 136 -8.98 -12.80 -10.90
CA ASP A 136 -10.24 -13.48 -10.60
C ASP A 136 -11.36 -12.73 -11.32
N VAL A 137 -12.18 -13.47 -12.08
CA VAL A 137 -13.28 -12.90 -12.86
C VAL A 137 -14.57 -13.57 -12.44
N SER A 138 -15.54 -12.75 -12.04
CA SER A 138 -16.87 -13.19 -11.63
C SER A 138 -17.95 -12.38 -12.32
N PHE A 139 -19.21 -12.74 -12.07
CA PHE A 139 -20.35 -11.92 -12.50
C PHE A 139 -20.35 -10.50 -11.89
N PHE A 140 -19.82 -10.35 -10.67
CA PHE A 140 -19.90 -9.11 -9.91
C PHE A 140 -18.70 -8.17 -10.13
N ASP A 141 -17.53 -8.72 -10.45
CA ASP A 141 -16.29 -7.93 -10.54
C ASP A 141 -15.22 -8.63 -11.39
N VAL A 142 -14.30 -7.82 -11.93
CA VAL A 142 -13.12 -8.21 -12.69
C VAL A 142 -11.89 -7.72 -11.93
N VAL A 143 -11.25 -8.63 -11.19
CA VAL A 143 -10.10 -8.27 -10.37
C VAL A 143 -8.84 -8.80 -11.03
N ILE A 144 -7.96 -7.89 -11.41
CA ILE A 144 -6.68 -8.20 -12.05
C ILE A 144 -5.58 -7.64 -11.15
N LEU A 145 -4.55 -8.45 -10.91
CA LEU A 145 -3.32 -7.98 -10.29
C LEU A 145 -2.58 -7.12 -11.31
N ASP A 146 -2.58 -5.81 -11.10
CA ASP A 146 -1.99 -4.84 -12.01
C ASP A 146 -1.05 -3.87 -11.29
N LYS A 147 -0.10 -3.34 -12.06
CA LYS A 147 0.83 -2.31 -11.59
C LYS A 147 0.16 -0.94 -11.57
N LYS A 148 0.16 -0.29 -10.42
CA LYS A 148 -0.49 1.00 -10.16
C LYS A 148 0.47 2.03 -9.58
N ILE A 149 0.10 3.30 -9.68
CA ILE A 149 0.90 4.43 -9.21
C ILE A 149 0.60 4.68 -7.73
N PRO A 150 1.57 4.50 -6.80
CA PRO A 150 1.30 4.60 -5.36
C PRO A 150 0.79 5.98 -4.91
N TRP A 151 1.39 7.05 -5.44
CA TRP A 151 0.98 8.42 -5.08
C TRP A 151 -0.44 8.75 -5.55
N ALA A 152 -0.92 8.13 -6.63
CA ALA A 152 -2.29 8.35 -7.09
C ALA A 152 -3.29 7.81 -6.04
N GLY A 153 -3.00 6.65 -5.44
CA GLY A 153 -3.80 6.12 -4.33
C GLY A 153 -3.81 7.07 -3.13
N ALA A 154 -2.65 7.62 -2.76
CA ALA A 154 -2.53 8.59 -1.67
C ALA A 154 -3.38 9.86 -1.93
N VAL A 155 -3.29 10.43 -3.13
CA VAL A 155 -4.04 11.63 -3.53
C VAL A 155 -5.54 11.38 -3.50
N TRP A 156 -6.00 10.24 -4.02
CA TRP A 156 -7.44 9.91 -3.99
C TRP A 156 -7.97 9.78 -2.56
N SER A 157 -7.22 9.16 -1.65
CA SER A 157 -7.60 9.09 -0.23
C SER A 157 -7.46 10.41 0.51
N MET A 158 -6.60 11.33 0.05
CA MET A 158 -6.49 12.68 0.61
C MET A 158 -7.73 13.52 0.29
N LEU A 159 -8.26 13.40 -0.93
CA LEU A 159 -9.49 14.06 -1.33
C LEU A 159 -10.70 13.44 -0.62
N THR A 160 -10.79 12.12 -0.70
CA THR A 160 -11.91 11.34 -0.16
C THR A 160 -11.39 10.00 0.37
N PRO A 161 -11.25 9.84 1.70
CA PRO A 161 -10.85 8.58 2.31
C PRO A 161 -11.69 7.41 1.79
N GLY A 162 -11.02 6.33 1.38
CA GLY A 162 -11.64 5.15 0.78
C GLY A 162 -11.42 5.04 -0.73
N LEU A 163 -11.33 6.14 -1.47
CA LEU A 163 -11.11 6.09 -2.93
C LEU A 163 -9.73 5.52 -3.29
N GLY A 164 -8.69 5.83 -2.51
CA GLY A 164 -7.36 5.26 -2.74
C GLY A 164 -7.30 3.75 -2.48
N GLN A 165 -8.09 3.25 -1.53
CA GLN A 165 -8.23 1.81 -1.26
C GLN A 165 -8.98 1.11 -2.40
N LEU A 166 -10.03 1.73 -2.95
CA LEU A 166 -10.70 1.24 -4.16
C LEU A 166 -9.73 1.19 -5.34
N TYR A 167 -8.95 2.26 -5.54
CA TYR A 167 -7.90 2.31 -6.56
C TYR A 167 -6.87 1.17 -6.37
N SER A 168 -6.47 0.88 -5.14
CA SER A 168 -5.54 -0.24 -4.87
C SER A 168 -6.12 -1.62 -5.23
N GLY A 169 -7.44 -1.76 -5.37
CA GLY A 169 -8.11 -3.04 -5.64
C GLY A 169 -8.64 -3.73 -4.39
N SER A 170 -8.92 -2.98 -3.31
CA SER A 170 -9.55 -3.49 -2.09
C SER A 170 -10.96 -2.93 -1.93
N THR A 171 -11.93 -3.52 -2.64
CA THR A 171 -13.30 -3.02 -2.76
C THR A 171 -14.02 -2.92 -1.41
N ILE A 172 -13.98 -3.97 -0.58
CA ILE A 172 -14.63 -3.93 0.75
C ILE A 172 -14.02 -2.84 1.63
N VAL A 173 -12.68 -2.77 1.65
CA VAL A 173 -11.94 -1.83 2.49
C VAL A 173 -12.24 -0.40 2.10
N GLY A 174 -12.17 -0.10 0.80
CA GLY A 174 -12.43 1.25 0.30
C GLY A 174 -13.86 1.70 0.56
N THR A 175 -14.84 0.82 0.31
CA THR A 175 -16.25 1.12 0.61
C THR A 175 -16.49 1.34 2.10
N PHE A 176 -15.88 0.52 2.97
CA PHE A 176 -15.98 0.69 4.42
C PHE A 176 -15.40 2.04 4.87
N VAL A 177 -14.15 2.36 4.48
CA VAL A 177 -13.50 3.63 4.85
C VAL A 177 -14.30 4.82 4.33
N LEU A 178 -14.82 4.75 3.11
CA LEU A 178 -15.65 5.80 2.51
C LEU A 178 -16.95 6.02 3.31
N ALA A 179 -17.67 4.94 3.62
CA ALA A 179 -18.93 5.02 4.36
C ALA A 179 -18.73 5.63 5.76
N TRP A 180 -17.67 5.20 6.47
CA TRP A 180 -17.36 5.75 7.80
C TRP A 180 -16.86 7.18 7.75
N TRP A 181 -16.07 7.54 6.74
CA TRP A 181 -15.67 8.93 6.54
C TRP A 181 -16.88 9.84 6.32
N ILE A 182 -17.84 9.44 5.47
CA ILE A 182 -19.09 10.18 5.27
C ILE A 182 -19.85 10.32 6.59
N PHE A 183 -19.98 9.22 7.36
CA PHE A 183 -20.68 9.22 8.64
C PHE A 183 -20.04 10.17 9.65
N ILE A 184 -18.71 10.10 9.83
CA ILE A 184 -17.98 10.98 10.75
C ILE A 184 -18.09 12.44 10.29
N CYS A 185 -17.93 12.71 8.99
CA CYS A 185 -18.09 14.05 8.45
C CYS A 185 -19.49 14.63 8.69
N TYR A 186 -20.53 13.80 8.59
CA TYR A 186 -21.90 14.19 8.92
C TYR A 186 -22.05 14.52 10.42
N LYS A 187 -21.61 13.62 11.29
CA LYS A 187 -21.70 13.81 12.75
C LYS A 187 -20.88 14.99 13.26
N ALA A 188 -19.77 15.29 12.60
CA ALA A 188 -18.87 16.40 12.93
C ALA A 188 -19.30 17.75 12.33
N GLU A 189 -20.37 17.79 11.52
CA GLU A 189 -20.71 18.95 10.66
C GLU A 189 -19.53 19.37 9.75
N ALA A 190 -18.62 18.45 9.47
CA ALA A 190 -17.29 18.75 8.93
C ALA A 190 -17.38 19.48 7.59
N VAL A 191 -18.25 19.04 6.67
CA VAL A 191 -18.40 19.66 5.34
C VAL A 191 -18.78 21.14 5.45
N ARG A 192 -19.67 21.49 6.39
CA ARG A 192 -20.08 22.88 6.62
C ARG A 192 -18.96 23.69 7.30
N VAL A 193 -18.24 23.08 8.25
CA VAL A 193 -17.07 23.67 8.91
C VAL A 193 -15.96 23.97 7.89
N TYR A 194 -15.70 23.06 6.95
CA TYR A 194 -14.78 23.26 5.83
C TYR A 194 -15.23 24.45 4.97
N LEU A 195 -16.50 24.50 4.57
CA LEU A 195 -17.04 25.62 3.77
C LEU A 195 -16.89 26.97 4.48
N TYR A 196 -17.25 27.05 5.76
CA TYR A 196 -17.10 28.27 6.57
C TYR A 196 -15.64 28.69 6.70
N SER A 197 -14.73 27.73 6.87
CA SER A 197 -13.29 28.00 6.91
C SER A 197 -12.77 28.56 5.58
N LEU A 198 -13.24 28.04 4.43
CA LEU A 198 -12.87 28.55 3.11
C LEU A 198 -13.43 29.95 2.82
N GLN A 199 -14.59 30.29 3.39
CA GLN A 199 -15.18 31.62 3.29
C GLN A 199 -14.56 32.63 4.27
N GLY A 200 -13.65 32.19 5.15
CA GLY A 200 -13.08 33.03 6.22
C GLY A 200 -14.01 33.24 7.42
N ASN A 201 -15.15 32.56 7.49
CA ASN A 201 -16.07 32.62 8.63
C ASN A 201 -15.65 31.62 9.73
N PHE A 202 -14.51 31.90 10.36
CA PHE A 202 -13.96 31.00 11.37
C PHE A 202 -14.77 30.93 12.66
N ALA A 203 -15.42 32.03 13.05
CA ALA A 203 -16.31 32.06 14.21
C ALA A 203 -17.52 31.15 14.00
N GLY A 204 -18.14 31.20 12.80
CA GLY A 204 -19.19 30.27 12.41
C GLY A 204 -18.69 28.83 12.40
N ALA A 205 -17.48 28.58 11.88
CA ALA A 205 -16.90 27.24 11.82
C ALA A 205 -16.70 26.63 13.21
N ALA A 206 -16.16 27.40 14.16
CA ALA A 206 -15.96 26.97 15.54
C ALA A 206 -17.27 26.79 16.33
N ALA A 207 -18.33 27.52 15.97
CA ALA A 207 -19.63 27.44 16.65
C ALA A 207 -20.45 26.20 16.28
N ILE A 208 -20.30 25.67 15.07
CA ILE A 208 -21.11 24.54 14.58
C ILE A 208 -20.38 23.19 14.67
N VAL A 209 -19.06 23.20 14.81
CA VAL A 209 -18.25 21.97 14.79
C VAL A 209 -18.53 21.15 16.06
N ASP A 210 -18.81 19.87 15.87
CA ASP A 210 -18.84 18.93 16.98
C ASP A 210 -17.43 18.41 17.25
N TRP A 211 -16.88 18.77 18.42
CA TRP A 211 -15.47 18.49 18.75
C TRP A 211 -15.20 16.99 18.87
N GLN A 212 -16.15 16.25 19.47
CA GLN A 212 -16.05 14.81 19.71
C GLN A 212 -15.86 14.06 18.39
N TRP A 213 -16.70 14.37 17.39
CA TRP A 213 -16.67 13.71 16.09
C TRP A 213 -15.58 14.25 15.17
N PHE A 214 -15.30 15.55 15.20
CA PHE A 214 -14.30 16.16 14.34
C PHE A 214 -12.88 15.65 14.64
N LEU A 215 -12.58 15.29 15.89
CA LEU A 215 -11.28 14.74 16.30
C LEU A 215 -10.97 13.33 15.81
N PHE A 216 -11.93 12.61 15.23
CA PHE A 216 -11.63 11.36 14.52
C PHE A 216 -11.00 11.60 13.14
N LEU A 217 -11.19 12.79 12.56
CA LEU A 217 -10.76 13.08 11.18
C LEU A 217 -9.23 13.04 10.99
N PRO A 218 -8.39 13.63 11.87
CA PRO A 218 -6.94 13.66 11.65
C PRO A 218 -6.31 12.27 11.46
N SER A 219 -6.60 11.32 12.34
CA SER A 219 -6.08 9.95 12.23
C SER A 219 -6.71 9.21 11.06
N MET A 220 -8.01 9.39 10.80
CA MET A 220 -8.67 8.76 9.65
C MET A 220 -8.08 9.22 8.31
N TYR A 221 -7.85 10.53 8.12
CA TYR A 221 -7.24 11.05 6.90
C TYR A 221 -5.80 10.57 6.75
N ALA A 222 -4.97 10.73 7.79
CA ALA A 222 -3.57 10.32 7.73
C ALA A 222 -3.44 8.81 7.46
N PHE A 223 -4.25 7.99 8.14
CA PHE A 223 -4.27 6.55 7.91
C PHE A 223 -4.78 6.21 6.52
N ALA A 224 -5.87 6.80 6.04
CA ALA A 224 -6.43 6.48 4.73
C ALA A 224 -5.46 6.82 3.59
N VAL A 225 -4.73 7.94 3.69
CA VAL A 225 -3.69 8.34 2.74
C VAL A 225 -2.51 7.36 2.78
N TYR A 226 -1.99 7.08 3.97
CA TYR A 226 -0.87 6.17 4.15
C TYR A 226 -1.20 4.74 3.70
N HIS A 227 -2.33 4.21 4.16
CA HIS A 227 -2.79 2.86 3.83
C HIS A 227 -3.04 2.67 2.34
N ALA A 228 -3.61 3.66 1.66
CA ALA A 228 -3.78 3.59 0.20
C ALA A 228 -2.42 3.54 -0.52
N TYR A 229 -1.46 4.38 -0.10
CA TYR A 229 -0.10 4.37 -0.63
C TYR A 229 0.56 3.00 -0.45
N THR A 230 0.56 2.47 0.78
CA THR A 230 1.21 1.19 1.08
C THR A 230 0.51 0.01 0.41
N SER A 231 -0.83 0.01 0.34
CA SER A 231 -1.61 -1.04 -0.32
C SER A 231 -1.30 -1.14 -1.82
N VAL A 232 -1.14 -0.01 -2.52
CA VAL A 232 -0.72 0.00 -3.93
C VAL A 232 0.69 -0.57 -4.08
N ASN A 233 1.62 -0.16 -3.23
CA ASN A 233 3.00 -0.68 -3.19
C ASN A 233 3.03 -2.20 -2.96
N GLU A 234 2.20 -2.70 -2.06
CA GLU A 234 2.09 -4.12 -1.74
C GLU A 234 1.55 -4.92 -2.93
N ASN A 235 0.49 -4.44 -3.58
CA ASN A 235 -0.07 -5.10 -4.76
C ASN A 235 0.90 -5.07 -5.94
N ASN A 236 1.64 -3.97 -6.11
CA ASN A 236 2.72 -3.90 -7.09
C ASN A 236 3.82 -4.93 -6.83
N THR A 237 4.17 -5.16 -5.56
CA THR A 237 5.18 -6.16 -5.19
C THR A 237 4.66 -7.57 -5.41
N LEU A 238 3.38 -7.80 -5.08
CA LEU A 238 2.71 -9.08 -5.30
C LEU A 238 2.68 -9.43 -6.79
N PHE A 239 2.45 -8.44 -7.67
CA PHE A 239 2.55 -8.60 -9.12
C PHE A 239 3.94 -9.08 -9.54
N ASP A 240 5.00 -8.44 -9.05
CA ASP A 240 6.38 -8.82 -9.40
C ASP A 240 6.67 -10.26 -8.98
N ILE A 241 6.29 -10.62 -7.75
CA ILE A 241 6.48 -11.99 -7.22
C ILE A 241 5.75 -13.02 -8.10
N GLU A 242 4.51 -12.73 -8.49
CA GLU A 242 3.71 -13.59 -9.35
C GLU A 242 4.38 -13.77 -10.72
N GLN A 243 4.78 -12.67 -11.37
CA GLN A 243 5.40 -12.72 -12.69
C GLN A 243 6.80 -13.38 -12.66
N ILE A 244 7.61 -13.11 -11.63
CA ILE A 244 8.90 -13.79 -11.41
C ILE A 244 8.71 -15.30 -11.37
N ARG A 245 7.72 -15.76 -10.61
CA ARG A 245 7.40 -17.19 -10.48
C ARG A 245 6.91 -17.77 -11.80
N TYR A 246 5.99 -17.09 -12.49
CA TYR A 246 5.49 -17.50 -13.81
C TYR A 246 6.63 -17.71 -14.81
N LEU A 247 7.53 -16.72 -14.95
CA LEU A 247 8.65 -16.79 -15.88
C LEU A 247 9.65 -17.90 -15.53
N ARG A 248 9.96 -18.08 -14.24
CA ARG A 248 10.83 -19.18 -13.77
C ARG A 248 10.23 -20.55 -14.05
N MET A 249 8.94 -20.74 -13.78
CA MET A 249 8.23 -21.99 -14.05
C MET A 249 8.17 -22.27 -15.55
N ARG A 250 7.90 -21.26 -16.39
CA ARG A 250 7.92 -21.38 -17.84
C ARG A 250 9.31 -21.81 -18.35
N ALA A 251 10.38 -21.15 -17.89
CA ALA A 251 11.76 -21.47 -18.28
C ALA A 251 12.16 -22.90 -17.88
N ALA A 252 11.81 -23.33 -16.66
CA ALA A 252 12.08 -24.67 -16.17
C ALA A 252 11.33 -25.76 -16.97
N ASN A 253 10.07 -25.51 -17.33
CA ASN A 253 9.24 -26.47 -18.07
C ASN A 253 9.66 -26.63 -19.53
N LEU A 254 10.16 -25.57 -20.16
CA LEU A 254 10.52 -25.61 -21.58
C LEU A 254 11.86 -26.31 -21.85
N GLY A 255 12.70 -26.52 -20.83
CA GLY A 255 13.99 -27.19 -20.97
C GLY A 255 14.85 -26.54 -22.05
N GLN A 256 15.03 -25.21 -21.94
CA GLN A 256 15.61 -24.35 -22.97
C GLN A 256 16.88 -24.95 -23.58
N GLN A 257 16.92 -25.01 -24.91
CA GLN A 257 18.05 -25.50 -25.69
C GLN A 257 18.60 -24.35 -26.54
N HIS A 258 19.92 -24.14 -26.47
CA HIS A 258 20.61 -23.27 -27.41
C HIS A 258 20.91 -24.09 -28.68
N THR A 259 20.05 -24.00 -29.69
CA THR A 259 20.33 -24.61 -30.98
C THR A 259 21.25 -23.69 -31.77
N HIS A 260 22.47 -24.14 -32.05
CA HIS A 260 23.39 -23.47 -32.97
C HIS A 260 23.00 -23.83 -34.42
N GLU A 261 22.05 -23.09 -35.00
CA GLU A 261 21.80 -23.14 -36.44
C GLU A 261 22.66 -22.09 -37.16
N ASN A 262 23.20 -22.44 -38.34
CA ASN A 262 24.14 -21.61 -39.10
C ASN A 262 23.60 -20.21 -39.53
N ASN A 263 22.29 -19.97 -39.41
CA ASN A 263 21.64 -18.68 -39.72
C ASN A 263 20.89 -18.04 -38.54
N ALA A 264 21.05 -18.58 -37.33
CA ALA A 264 20.40 -18.04 -36.14
C ALA A 264 20.94 -16.65 -35.77
N VAL A 265 20.03 -15.74 -35.42
CA VAL A 265 20.30 -14.44 -34.81
C VAL A 265 19.72 -14.48 -33.41
N GLN A 266 20.51 -14.04 -32.43
CA GLN A 266 20.08 -13.95 -31.04
C GLN A 266 19.84 -12.49 -30.68
N ILE A 267 18.63 -12.19 -30.19
CA ILE A 267 18.22 -10.87 -29.77
C ILE A 267 17.97 -10.94 -28.26
N VAL A 268 18.63 -10.08 -27.50
CA VAL A 268 18.38 -9.94 -26.06
C VAL A 268 17.71 -8.60 -25.83
N ALA A 269 16.51 -8.63 -25.27
CA ALA A 269 15.74 -7.46 -24.88
C ALA A 269 15.58 -7.41 -23.37
N THR A 270 15.41 -6.20 -22.85
CA THR A 270 15.13 -6.00 -21.44
C THR A 270 13.80 -5.31 -21.25
N PHE A 271 13.10 -5.69 -20.19
CA PHE A 271 11.80 -5.19 -19.81
C PHE A 271 11.76 -4.86 -18.32
N GLU A 272 10.83 -4.01 -17.94
CA GLU A 272 10.35 -3.89 -16.56
C GLU A 272 9.25 -4.92 -16.32
N HIS A 273 9.00 -5.28 -15.06
CA HIS A 273 7.87 -6.14 -14.73
C HIS A 273 6.55 -5.51 -15.19
N SER A 274 5.90 -6.19 -16.14
CA SER A 274 4.66 -5.72 -16.75
C SER A 274 4.00 -6.85 -17.56
N PRO A 275 2.67 -6.79 -17.79
CA PRO A 275 1.99 -7.73 -18.67
C PRO A 275 2.53 -7.72 -20.11
N PHE A 276 3.21 -6.64 -20.52
CA PHE A 276 3.80 -6.54 -21.86
C PHE A 276 4.89 -7.58 -22.12
N VAL A 277 5.56 -8.09 -21.08
CA VAL A 277 6.53 -9.20 -21.21
C VAL A 277 5.82 -10.45 -21.73
N GLU A 278 4.71 -10.82 -21.10
CA GLU A 278 3.93 -12.01 -21.48
C GLU A 278 3.27 -11.84 -22.84
N MET A 279 2.76 -10.63 -23.13
CA MET A 279 2.24 -10.30 -24.46
C MET A 279 3.34 -10.38 -25.53
N ALA A 280 4.56 -9.94 -25.24
CA ALA A 280 5.69 -10.04 -26.17
C ALA A 280 6.06 -11.50 -26.44
N ILE A 281 6.14 -12.35 -25.40
CA ILE A 281 6.38 -13.79 -25.55
C ILE A 281 5.33 -14.41 -26.47
N HIS A 282 4.04 -14.15 -26.22
CA HIS A 282 2.94 -14.69 -27.02
C HIS A 282 2.97 -14.21 -28.48
N ASP A 283 3.27 -12.93 -28.71
CA ASP A 283 3.38 -12.38 -30.06
C ASP A 283 4.58 -12.98 -30.82
N LEU A 284 5.71 -13.22 -30.15
CA LEU A 284 6.87 -13.89 -30.74
C LEU A 284 6.55 -15.34 -31.14
N GLU A 285 5.81 -16.07 -30.30
CA GLU A 285 5.34 -17.43 -30.59
C GLU A 285 4.39 -17.44 -31.80
N LYS A 286 3.47 -16.46 -31.89
CA LYS A 286 2.58 -16.31 -33.06
C LYS A 286 3.31 -16.02 -34.36
N LEU A 287 4.49 -15.40 -34.29
CA LEU A 287 5.35 -15.16 -35.46
C LEU A 287 6.15 -16.40 -35.89
N GLY A 288 5.94 -17.54 -35.23
CA GLY A 288 6.54 -18.82 -35.59
C GLY A 288 7.84 -19.13 -34.86
N VAL A 289 8.23 -18.34 -33.86
CA VAL A 289 9.38 -18.68 -33.01
C VAL A 289 8.99 -19.78 -32.02
N PRO A 290 9.69 -20.93 -32.00
CA PRO A 290 9.44 -21.99 -31.04
C PRO A 290 9.57 -21.50 -29.59
N SER A 291 8.63 -21.85 -28.71
CA SER A 291 8.66 -21.43 -27.28
C SER A 291 9.98 -21.72 -26.57
N ARG A 292 10.67 -22.82 -26.96
CA ARG A 292 11.98 -23.22 -26.41
C ARG A 292 13.13 -22.28 -26.77
N GLN A 293 12.99 -21.50 -27.84
CA GLN A 293 13.95 -20.47 -28.29
C GLN A 293 13.64 -19.09 -27.71
N ILE A 294 12.59 -18.96 -26.87
CA ILE A 294 12.22 -17.74 -26.17
C ILE A 294 12.51 -17.93 -24.68
N VAL A 295 13.61 -17.35 -24.23
CA VAL A 295 14.06 -17.37 -22.85
C VAL A 295 13.65 -16.06 -22.18
N ALA A 296 12.75 -16.13 -21.21
CA ALA A 296 12.37 -14.98 -20.40
C ALA A 296 12.69 -15.27 -18.94
N LEU A 297 13.61 -14.49 -18.36
CA LEU A 297 14.09 -14.70 -17.00
C LEU A 297 14.08 -13.39 -16.21
N PRO A 298 13.59 -13.41 -14.96
CA PRO A 298 13.71 -12.26 -14.07
C PRO A 298 15.17 -12.08 -13.65
N MET A 299 15.61 -10.83 -13.56
CA MET A 299 16.94 -10.41 -13.14
C MET A 299 16.90 -9.94 -11.68
N GLU A 300 17.92 -10.31 -10.90
CA GLU A 300 18.08 -9.79 -9.55
C GLU A 300 18.87 -8.47 -9.59
N ASN A 301 18.27 -7.40 -9.09
CA ASN A 301 18.92 -6.10 -8.98
C ASN A 301 19.92 -6.10 -7.79
N LEU A 302 21.21 -5.87 -8.06
CA LEU A 302 22.28 -5.88 -7.06
C LEU A 302 22.24 -4.67 -6.10
N ASP A 303 21.65 -3.54 -6.48
CA ASP A 303 21.60 -2.36 -5.60
C ASP A 303 20.34 -2.35 -4.72
N SER A 304 20.54 -2.16 -3.42
CA SER A 304 19.48 -1.94 -2.40
C SER A 304 19.46 -0.49 -1.89
N HIS A 305 19.24 0.48 -2.79
CA HIS A 305 19.09 1.88 -2.38
C HIS A 305 17.62 2.21 -2.10
N THR A 306 17.35 2.69 -0.89
CA THR A 306 16.05 3.23 -0.48
C THR A 306 15.78 4.56 -1.18
N HIS A 307 14.56 4.74 -1.71
CA HIS A 307 14.10 5.96 -2.39
C HIS A 307 13.01 6.66 -1.56
N ILE A 308 12.97 8.00 -1.57
CA ILE A 308 12.00 8.78 -0.77
C ILE A 308 10.56 8.56 -1.25
N VAL A 309 10.38 8.36 -2.55
CA VAL A 309 9.10 8.05 -3.19
C VAL A 309 9.25 6.71 -3.89
N ASP A 310 8.56 5.69 -3.40
CA ASP A 310 8.47 4.42 -4.11
C ASP A 310 7.74 4.66 -5.44
N SER A 311 8.34 4.17 -6.53
CA SER A 311 7.68 4.10 -7.82
C SER A 311 6.94 2.78 -7.97
N ILE A 312 6.21 2.65 -9.07
CA ILE A 312 5.52 1.43 -9.50
C ILE A 312 6.40 0.16 -9.42
N HIS A 313 7.73 0.31 -9.47
CA HIS A 313 8.67 -0.78 -9.73
C HIS A 313 9.61 -1.15 -8.56
N ARG A 314 9.41 -0.68 -7.32
CA ARG A 314 10.21 -1.16 -6.17
C ARG A 314 9.63 -0.82 -4.81
N VAL A 315 9.66 -1.76 -3.86
CA VAL A 315 9.35 -1.53 -2.43
C VAL A 315 10.36 -2.28 -1.55
N ASP A 316 11.26 -1.55 -0.87
CA ASP A 316 12.29 -2.14 0.02
C ASP A 316 11.74 -2.55 1.41
N GLY A 317 10.40 -2.67 1.56
CA GLY A 317 9.73 -3.10 2.80
C GLY A 317 9.89 -2.17 4.01
N ARG A 318 10.50 -0.99 3.83
CA ARG A 318 10.60 0.10 4.80
C ARG A 318 10.15 1.37 4.08
N SER A 319 9.05 1.97 4.52
CA SER A 319 8.55 3.19 3.90
C SER A 319 9.19 4.39 4.59
N ILE A 320 9.86 5.25 3.82
CA ILE A 320 10.44 6.51 4.33
C ILE A 320 9.34 7.51 4.76
N LEU A 321 8.08 7.17 4.49
CA LEU A 321 6.92 7.94 4.89
C LEU A 321 6.37 7.53 6.26
N ASP A 322 6.94 6.49 6.88
CA ASP A 322 6.43 5.96 8.16
C ASP A 322 6.50 7.03 9.24
N GLY A 323 7.68 7.61 9.48
CA GLY A 323 7.86 8.69 10.47
C GLY A 323 7.12 9.98 10.09
N ALA A 324 7.07 10.28 8.78
CA ALA A 324 6.36 11.45 8.27
C ALA A 324 4.85 11.38 8.54
N MET A 325 4.20 10.26 8.24
CA MET A 325 2.76 10.11 8.45
C MET A 325 2.39 10.03 9.94
N MET A 326 3.23 9.43 10.78
CA MET A 326 3.04 9.47 12.24
C MET A 326 3.12 10.90 12.78
N GLY A 327 4.16 11.64 12.41
CA GLY A 327 4.35 13.03 12.81
C GLY A 327 3.19 13.89 12.35
N GLY A 328 2.81 13.76 11.07
CA GLY A 328 1.64 14.45 10.53
C GLY A 328 0.37 14.16 11.32
N THR A 329 0.12 12.91 11.70
CA THR A 329 -1.05 12.54 12.51
C THR A 329 -1.07 13.24 13.87
N ILE A 330 0.04 13.20 14.61
CA ILE A 330 0.15 13.82 15.95
C ILE A 330 -0.11 15.32 15.85
N PHE A 331 0.61 15.99 14.96
CA PHE A 331 0.51 17.44 14.83
C PHE A 331 -0.83 17.87 14.23
N ALA A 332 -1.47 17.06 13.40
CA ALA A 332 -2.83 17.32 12.93
C ALA A 332 -3.85 17.29 14.08
N VAL A 333 -3.78 16.30 14.98
CA VAL A 333 -4.64 16.25 16.18
C VAL A 333 -4.41 17.48 17.06
N LEU A 334 -3.15 17.80 17.37
CA LEU A 334 -2.83 19.00 18.16
C LEU A 334 -3.31 20.28 17.47
N GLY A 335 -3.11 20.38 16.15
CA GLY A 335 -3.57 21.49 15.33
C GLY A 335 -5.09 21.67 15.37
N VAL A 336 -5.85 20.58 15.32
CA VAL A 336 -7.31 20.62 15.48
C VAL A 336 -7.69 21.07 16.89
N ILE A 337 -7.08 20.49 17.93
CA ILE A 337 -7.39 20.82 19.34
C ILE A 337 -7.17 22.30 19.62
N TYR A 338 -5.99 22.85 19.29
CA TYR A 338 -5.72 24.28 19.48
C TYR A 338 -6.50 25.13 18.49
N GLY A 339 -6.77 24.62 17.29
CA GLY A 339 -7.59 25.27 16.28
C GLY A 339 -9.05 25.48 16.69
N PHE A 340 -9.60 24.70 17.62
CA PHE A 340 -10.92 24.99 18.18
C PHE A 340 -11.00 26.32 18.93
N VAL A 341 -9.86 26.82 19.43
CA VAL A 341 -9.76 28.09 20.17
C VAL A 341 -9.13 29.18 19.31
N TRP A 342 -8.20 28.83 18.44
CA TRP A 342 -7.47 29.79 17.62
C TRP A 342 -8.30 30.33 16.45
N HIS A 343 -7.97 31.55 16.04
CA HIS A 343 -8.79 32.33 15.12
C HIS A 343 -9.03 31.68 13.74
N TRP A 344 -8.08 30.93 13.19
CA TRP A 344 -8.24 30.28 11.87
C TRP A 344 -9.06 28.98 11.90
N GLY A 345 -9.53 28.58 13.09
CA GLY A 345 -10.38 27.42 13.27
C GLY A 345 -9.66 26.07 13.19
N PRO A 346 -10.37 24.98 13.51
CA PRO A 346 -9.81 23.64 13.62
C PRO A 346 -9.33 23.07 12.29
N VAL A 347 -9.96 23.44 11.18
CA VAL A 347 -9.61 22.95 9.85
C VAL A 347 -8.22 23.40 9.43
N ILE A 348 -7.96 24.71 9.43
CA ILE A 348 -6.70 25.27 8.92
C ILE A 348 -5.53 24.85 9.80
N TRP A 349 -5.68 24.96 11.12
CA TRP A 349 -4.62 24.54 12.05
C TRP A 349 -4.40 23.02 12.03
N GLY A 350 -5.44 22.22 11.83
CA GLY A 350 -5.30 20.78 11.60
C GLY A 350 -4.48 20.46 10.35
N LEU A 351 -4.73 21.15 9.23
CA LEU A 351 -3.97 20.97 7.98
C LEU A 351 -2.53 21.46 8.09
N LEU A 352 -2.29 22.61 8.74
CA LEU A 352 -0.94 23.11 9.02
C LEU A 352 -0.17 22.15 9.94
N GLY A 353 -0.84 21.61 10.95
CA GLY A 353 -0.31 20.57 11.82
C GLY A 353 0.06 19.32 11.03
N LEU A 354 -0.82 18.83 10.15
CA LEU A 354 -0.55 17.68 9.28
C LEU A 354 0.69 17.91 8.41
N GLY A 355 0.76 19.03 7.70
CA GLY A 355 1.87 19.36 6.82
C GLY A 355 3.19 19.57 7.58
N GLY A 356 3.16 20.34 8.67
CA GLY A 356 4.34 20.61 9.50
C GLY A 356 4.87 19.35 10.18
N GLY A 357 3.98 18.53 10.74
CA GLY A 357 4.32 17.24 11.35
C GLY A 357 4.87 16.25 10.33
N PHE A 358 4.33 16.22 9.11
CA PHE A 358 4.84 15.42 8.02
C PHE A 358 6.28 15.79 7.64
N LEU A 359 6.54 17.09 7.44
CA LEU A 359 7.88 17.59 7.12
C LEU A 359 8.88 17.30 8.24
N LEU A 360 8.48 17.52 9.49
CA LEU A 360 9.33 17.24 10.65
C LEU A 360 9.65 15.75 10.76
N GLY A 361 8.64 14.88 10.62
CA GLY A 361 8.82 13.43 10.66
C GLY A 361 9.75 12.95 9.55
N LEU A 362 9.59 13.48 8.33
CA LEU A 362 10.47 13.20 7.21
C LEU A 362 11.92 13.65 7.51
N LEU A 363 12.12 14.88 8.01
CA LEU A 363 13.45 15.39 8.36
C LEU A 363 14.16 14.53 9.42
N ILE A 364 13.43 14.08 10.45
CA ILE A 364 13.97 13.17 11.47
C ILE A 364 14.40 11.85 10.83
N GLU A 365 13.56 11.27 9.98
CA GLU A 365 13.84 10.00 9.32
C GLU A 365 15.05 10.09 8.37
N LEU A 366 15.17 11.21 7.64
CA LEU A 366 16.33 11.52 6.81
C LEU A 366 17.61 11.69 7.63
N ALA A 367 17.54 12.34 8.80
CA ALA A 367 18.69 12.55 9.67
C ALA A 367 19.18 11.25 10.32
N VAL A 368 18.26 10.35 10.68
CA VAL A 368 18.58 9.04 11.26
C VAL A 368 19.16 8.11 10.18
N ASN A 369 18.60 8.11 8.98
CA ASN A 369 19.07 7.29 7.86
C ASN A 369 20.15 8.02 7.05
N LYS A 370 21.41 8.00 7.53
CA LYS A 370 22.61 8.58 6.87
C LYS A 370 22.96 8.02 5.46
N LYS A 371 22.08 7.27 4.80
CA LYS A 371 22.31 6.72 3.46
C LYS A 371 22.03 7.79 2.39
N LYS A 372 22.81 7.78 1.30
CA LYS A 372 22.55 8.61 0.12
C LYS A 372 21.20 8.21 -0.50
N LEU A 373 20.18 9.01 -0.23
CA LEU A 373 18.85 8.88 -0.82
C LEU A 373 18.87 9.47 -2.23
N LYS A 374 18.31 8.75 -3.19
CA LYS A 374 18.02 9.30 -4.52
C LYS A 374 16.54 9.68 -4.56
N LEU A 375 16.24 10.93 -4.93
CA LEU A 375 14.87 11.43 -5.04
C LEU A 375 14.03 10.67 -6.07
N PHE A 376 14.65 10.23 -7.17
CA PHE A 376 13.96 9.56 -8.27
C PHE A 376 14.52 8.16 -8.53
N PRO A 377 13.67 7.19 -8.85
CA PRO A 377 14.11 5.88 -9.32
C PRO A 377 14.71 6.01 -10.71
N THR A 378 15.85 5.36 -10.93
CA THR A 378 16.36 5.10 -12.28
C THR A 378 15.63 3.91 -12.86
N ARG A 379 15.19 3.97 -14.14
CA ARG A 379 14.65 2.78 -14.83
C ARG A 379 15.67 1.65 -14.75
N LYS A 380 15.25 0.49 -14.25
CA LYS A 380 16.09 -0.71 -14.18
C LYS A 380 15.41 -1.79 -15.00
N SER A 381 16.23 -2.52 -15.74
CA SER A 381 15.79 -3.72 -16.42
C SER A 381 15.60 -4.83 -15.39
N GLU A 382 14.42 -5.45 -15.37
CA GLU A 382 14.03 -6.44 -14.36
C GLU A 382 13.77 -7.80 -14.98
N VAL A 383 13.42 -7.84 -16.27
CA VAL A 383 13.24 -9.08 -17.02
C VAL A 383 14.11 -9.03 -18.26
N MET A 384 14.87 -10.10 -18.48
CA MET A 384 15.60 -10.36 -19.71
C MET A 384 14.77 -11.29 -20.57
N VAL A 385 14.54 -10.90 -21.82
CA VAL A 385 13.93 -11.75 -22.85
C VAL A 385 14.95 -11.96 -23.96
N GLU A 386 15.47 -13.16 -24.06
CA GLU A 386 16.36 -13.62 -25.11
C GLU A 386 15.57 -14.46 -26.11
N VAL A 387 15.75 -14.16 -27.39
CA VAL A 387 15.06 -14.83 -28.49
C VAL A 387 16.08 -15.25 -29.53
N THR A 388 16.08 -16.51 -29.90
CA THR A 388 16.82 -17.01 -31.07
C THR A 388 15.86 -17.16 -32.24
N CYS A 389 16.16 -16.52 -33.38
CA CYS A 389 15.31 -16.56 -34.57
C CYS A 389 16.14 -16.57 -35.87
N ASP A 390 15.49 -16.84 -37.00
CA ASP A 390 16.13 -16.67 -38.31
C ASP A 390 16.34 -15.18 -38.65
N ALA A 391 17.41 -14.89 -39.40
CA ALA A 391 17.76 -13.52 -39.80
C ALA A 391 16.64 -12.81 -40.58
N SER A 392 15.79 -13.54 -41.32
CA SER A 392 14.65 -12.98 -42.06
C SER A 392 13.58 -12.38 -41.14
N GLN A 393 13.40 -12.95 -39.94
CA GLN A 393 12.36 -12.53 -39.01
C GLN A 393 12.81 -11.38 -38.09
N GLN A 394 14.12 -11.12 -38.01
CA GLN A 394 14.75 -10.17 -37.09
C GLN A 394 14.04 -8.80 -37.03
N LYS A 395 13.76 -8.17 -38.19
CA LYS A 395 13.13 -6.84 -38.23
C LYS A 395 11.73 -6.83 -37.61
N GLN A 396 10.96 -7.89 -37.85
CA GLN A 396 9.61 -8.03 -37.35
C GLN A 396 9.61 -8.26 -35.84
N LEU A 397 10.51 -9.11 -35.33
CA LEU A 397 10.66 -9.36 -33.89
C LEU A 397 11.07 -8.08 -33.14
N ILE A 398 12.01 -7.29 -33.66
CA ILE A 398 12.41 -6.01 -33.06
C ILE A 398 11.21 -5.05 -32.99
N GLN A 399 10.35 -5.05 -34.00
CA GLN A 399 9.15 -4.22 -33.99
C GLN A 399 8.16 -4.64 -32.90
N VAL A 400 8.01 -5.95 -32.64
CA VAL A 400 7.20 -6.47 -31.51
C VAL A 400 7.80 -6.04 -30.18
N LEU A 401 9.11 -6.20 -29.98
CA LEU A 401 9.77 -5.80 -28.74
C LEU A 401 9.59 -4.29 -28.46
N LYS A 402 9.68 -3.45 -29.50
CA LYS A 402 9.40 -2.00 -29.40
C LYS A 402 7.94 -1.69 -29.09
N SER A 403 6.99 -2.35 -29.77
CA SER A 403 5.56 -2.11 -29.55
C SER A 403 5.11 -2.55 -28.15
N ARG A 404 5.81 -3.53 -27.56
CA ARG A 404 5.62 -4.03 -26.20
C ARG A 404 6.50 -3.32 -25.15
N LYS A 405 6.99 -2.10 -25.45
CA LYS A 405 7.71 -1.24 -24.51
C LYS A 405 8.96 -1.88 -23.87
N ALA A 406 9.74 -2.64 -24.64
CA ALA A 406 11.07 -3.03 -24.19
C ALA A 406 11.92 -1.78 -23.83
N ASN A 407 12.66 -1.84 -22.73
CA ASN A 407 13.57 -0.77 -22.30
C ASN A 407 14.73 -0.58 -23.26
N GLY A 408 15.18 -1.68 -23.86
CA GLY A 408 16.28 -1.73 -24.80
C GLY A 408 16.46 -3.15 -25.33
N PHE A 409 17.16 -3.28 -26.45
CA PHE A 409 17.53 -4.57 -27.03
C PHE A 409 18.93 -4.52 -27.62
N VAL A 410 19.59 -5.67 -27.69
CA VAL A 410 20.88 -5.88 -28.33
C VAL A 410 20.76 -7.09 -29.25
N ILE A 411 21.43 -7.02 -30.39
CA ILE A 411 21.60 -8.15 -31.31
C ILE A 411 22.99 -8.70 -31.02
N MET A 412 23.07 -9.97 -30.65
CA MET A 412 24.35 -10.58 -30.31
C MET A 412 25.19 -10.77 -31.59
N PRO A 413 26.49 -10.43 -31.55
CA PRO A 413 27.40 -10.73 -32.65
C PRO A 413 27.55 -12.25 -32.81
N ARG A 414 27.75 -12.71 -34.04
CA ARG A 414 27.94 -14.13 -34.40
C ARG A 414 29.26 -14.68 -33.88
#